data_AF-A0A966B6Q8-F1
#
_entry.id   AF-A0A966B6Q8-F1
#
_cell.length_a   1.000
_cell.length_b   1.000
_cell.length_c   1.000
_cell.angle_alpha   90.00
_cell.angle_beta   90.00
_cell.angle_gamma   90.00
#
_symmetry.space_group_name_H-M   'P 1'
#
loop_
_entity.id
_entity.type
_entity.pdbx_description
1 polymer ?
#
loop_
_entity_poly.entity_id
_entity_poly.type
_entity_poly.pdbx_seq_one_letter_code
_entity_poly.pdbx_strand_id
1 'polypeptide(L)'
;MLISPHFETFEGLALRADYEVKGAAKTMVDGQRLVEFLSPDVVIVENELVGEQGWRGLPRLTEISPTSKLLLIVDNHWSPTSVGATGSFAVVSRYDPGAILNCLHDMDSAIEVHSAARNDTNRRRGGDRRVRQDWTKVGWERRKGPRRN
;
A
#
# COMPACT_ATOMS: atom_id res chain seq x y z
N MET A 1 5.05 -5.97 8.59
CA MET A 1 4.04 -6.84 9.25
C MET A 1 4.21 -8.26 8.75
N LEU A 2 4.10 -9.27 9.62
CA LEU A 2 4.26 -10.69 9.25
C LEU A 2 2.94 -11.46 9.45
N ILE A 3 2.53 -12.25 8.46
CA ILE A 3 1.43 -13.22 8.57
C ILE A 3 2.00 -14.58 8.22
N SER A 4 2.41 -15.31 9.25
CA SER A 4 3.32 -16.44 9.12
C SER A 4 3.26 -17.31 10.40
N PRO A 5 3.05 -18.63 10.29
CA PRO A 5 3.26 -19.53 11.42
C PRO A 5 4.74 -19.62 11.83
N HIS A 6 5.67 -19.32 10.92
CA HIS A 6 7.13 -19.38 11.13
C HIS A 6 7.79 -17.99 11.22
N PHE A 7 7.12 -17.03 11.88
CA PHE A 7 7.50 -15.61 11.82
C PHE A 7 8.93 -15.32 12.29
N GLU A 8 9.49 -16.09 13.23
CA GLU A 8 10.88 -15.95 13.71
C GLU A 8 11.90 -16.03 12.57
N THR A 9 11.60 -16.82 11.52
CA THR A 9 12.48 -16.97 10.35
C THR A 9 12.49 -15.69 9.50
N PHE A 10 11.33 -15.07 9.33
CA PHE A 10 11.15 -13.92 8.46
C PHE A 10 11.44 -12.59 9.16
N GLU A 11 11.33 -12.54 10.48
CA GLU A 11 11.70 -11.39 11.28
C GLU A 11 13.18 -11.05 11.11
N GLY A 12 14.07 -12.04 11.18
CA GLY A 12 15.49 -11.83 10.95
C GLY A 12 15.82 -11.33 9.53
N LEU A 13 15.05 -11.74 8.52
CA LEU A 13 15.22 -11.25 7.15
C LEU A 13 14.69 -9.82 6.98
N ALA A 14 13.54 -9.50 7.58
CA ALA A 14 12.98 -8.15 7.56
C ALA A 14 13.93 -7.16 8.22
N LEU A 15 14.47 -7.50 9.40
CA LEU A 15 15.44 -6.65 10.11
C LEU A 15 16.73 -6.43 9.31
N ARG A 16 17.20 -7.45 8.57
CA ARG A 16 18.39 -7.33 7.69
C ARG A 16 18.14 -6.48 6.45
N ALA A 17 16.88 -6.31 6.06
CA ALA A 17 16.46 -5.40 5.00
C ALA A 17 16.04 -4.03 5.56
N ASP A 18 16.40 -3.70 6.80
CA ASP A 18 16.09 -2.44 7.48
C ASP A 18 14.59 -2.17 7.72
N TYR A 19 13.75 -3.22 7.75
CA TYR A 19 12.33 -3.12 8.10
C TYR A 19 12.09 -3.30 9.60
N GLU A 20 11.24 -2.42 10.16
CA GLU A 20 10.68 -2.61 11.50
C GLU A 20 9.46 -3.55 11.46
N VAL A 21 9.51 -4.62 12.26
CA VAL A 21 8.38 -5.55 12.40
C VAL A 21 7.38 -5.04 13.43
N LYS A 22 6.34 -4.33 12.96
CA LYS A 22 5.27 -3.78 13.82
C LYS A 22 4.30 -4.82 14.41
N GLY A 23 4.30 -6.04 13.89
CA GLY A 23 3.36 -7.08 14.32
C GLY A 23 3.53 -8.39 13.56
N ALA A 24 3.02 -9.47 14.17
CA ALA A 24 3.02 -10.81 13.62
C ALA A 24 1.68 -11.53 13.92
N ALA A 25 1.18 -12.30 12.94
CA ALA A 25 -0.01 -13.13 13.07
C ALA A 25 0.26 -14.54 12.54
N LYS A 26 -0.35 -15.57 13.15
CA LYS A 26 -0.25 -16.96 12.69
C LYS A 26 -1.37 -17.36 11.72
N THR A 27 -2.43 -16.57 11.65
CA THR A 27 -3.61 -16.84 10.83
C THR A 27 -3.91 -15.63 9.93
N MET A 28 -4.59 -15.87 8.81
CA MET A 28 -5.01 -14.81 7.91
C MET A 28 -6.01 -13.84 8.57
N VAL A 29 -6.92 -14.36 9.41
CA VAL A 29 -7.95 -13.55 10.08
C VAL A 29 -7.31 -12.57 11.07
N ASP A 30 -6.39 -13.04 11.90
CA ASP A 30 -5.67 -12.16 12.84
C ASP A 30 -4.75 -11.18 12.10
N GLY A 31 -4.14 -11.64 11.00
CA GLY A 31 -3.34 -10.81 10.11
C GLY A 31 -4.12 -9.65 9.52
N GLN A 32 -5.34 -9.89 9.03
CA GLN A 32 -6.23 -8.85 8.50
C GLN A 32 -6.55 -7.78 9.53
N ARG A 33 -6.90 -8.18 10.76
CA ARG A 33 -7.18 -7.25 11.88
C ARG A 33 -5.97 -6.39 12.23
N LEU A 34 -4.78 -7.00 12.27
CA LEU A 34 -3.55 -6.27 12.56
C LEU A 34 -3.15 -5.33 11.42
N VAL A 35 -3.36 -5.71 10.16
CA VAL A 35 -3.11 -4.83 9.01
C VAL A 35 -4.03 -3.63 9.04
N GLU A 36 -5.32 -3.82 9.36
CA GLU A 36 -6.28 -2.74 9.53
C GLU A 36 -5.86 -1.77 10.65
N PHE A 37 -5.44 -2.30 11.79
CA PHE A 37 -5.06 -1.48 12.95
C PHE A 37 -3.71 -0.77 12.79
N LEU A 38 -2.69 -1.46 12.25
CA LEU A 38 -1.32 -0.96 12.20
C LEU A 38 -1.00 -0.21 10.90
N SER A 39 -1.79 -0.40 9.83
CA SER A 39 -1.56 0.17 8.49
C SER A 39 -0.08 0.07 8.05
N PRO A 40 0.49 -1.14 7.97
CA PRO A 40 1.89 -1.33 7.59
C PRO A 40 2.16 -0.95 6.13
N ASP A 41 3.41 -0.59 5.81
CA ASP A 41 3.82 -0.35 4.41
C ASP A 41 4.08 -1.65 3.65
N VAL A 42 4.58 -2.68 4.35
CA VAL A 42 4.86 -4.00 3.82
C VAL A 42 4.23 -5.09 4.69
N VAL A 43 3.59 -6.05 4.03
CA VAL A 43 3.04 -7.26 4.63
C VAL A 43 3.67 -8.47 3.97
N ILE A 44 4.38 -9.27 4.76
CA ILE A 44 4.92 -10.56 4.33
C ILE A 44 3.92 -11.64 4.74
N VAL A 45 3.46 -12.43 3.78
CA VAL A 45 2.42 -13.45 3.96
C VAL A 45 2.99 -14.79 3.55
N GLU A 46 3.05 -15.75 4.46
CA GLU A 46 3.28 -17.14 4.07
C GLU A 46 2.05 -17.72 3.39
N ASN A 47 2.28 -18.51 2.36
CA ASN A 47 1.20 -19.18 1.65
C ASN A 47 0.56 -20.30 2.50
N GLU A 48 1.37 -20.98 3.30
CA GLU A 48 0.91 -22.05 4.19
C GLU A 48 0.57 -21.47 5.56
N LEU A 49 -0.68 -21.01 5.73
CA LEU A 49 -1.19 -20.59 7.04
C LEU A 49 -2.14 -21.64 7.62
N VAL A 50 -2.33 -21.58 8.93
CA VAL A 50 -3.32 -22.41 9.61
C VAL A 50 -4.71 -21.99 9.16
N GLY A 51 -5.48 -22.94 8.60
CA GLY A 51 -6.87 -22.77 8.21
C GLY A 51 -7.10 -22.27 6.77
N GLU A 52 -6.34 -21.27 6.31
CA GLU A 52 -6.49 -20.69 4.98
C GLU A 52 -5.15 -20.51 4.26
N GLN A 53 -5.12 -20.75 2.96
CA GLN A 53 -3.94 -20.47 2.13
C GLN A 53 -3.73 -18.95 1.98
N GLY A 54 -2.52 -18.48 2.20
CA GLY A 54 -2.15 -17.06 2.17
C GLY A 54 -2.59 -16.36 0.88
N TRP A 55 -2.40 -17.00 -0.28
CA TRP A 55 -2.79 -16.43 -1.57
C TRP A 55 -4.29 -16.09 -1.69
N ARG A 56 -5.17 -16.82 -0.98
CA ARG A 56 -6.63 -16.55 -0.95
C ARG A 56 -6.99 -15.35 -0.08
N GLY A 57 -6.13 -14.99 0.85
CA GLY A 57 -6.31 -13.83 1.72
C GLY A 57 -5.82 -12.52 1.12
N LEU A 58 -4.95 -12.58 0.11
CA LEU A 58 -4.32 -11.39 -0.48
C LEU A 58 -5.32 -10.36 -1.03
N PRO A 59 -6.39 -10.71 -1.77
CA PRO A 59 -7.35 -9.72 -2.24
C PRO A 59 -7.99 -8.92 -1.11
N ARG A 60 -8.34 -9.59 0.00
CA ARG A 60 -8.89 -8.93 1.21
C ARG A 60 -7.86 -8.01 1.87
N LEU A 61 -6.59 -8.42 1.93
CA LEU A 61 -5.53 -7.57 2.46
C LEU A 61 -5.31 -6.32 1.59
N THR A 62 -5.38 -6.46 0.27
CA THR A 62 -5.30 -5.34 -0.67
C THR A 62 -6.50 -4.39 -0.52
N GLU A 63 -7.70 -4.90 -0.25
CA GLU A 63 -8.88 -4.08 0.04
C GLU A 63 -8.74 -3.31 1.37
N ILE A 64 -8.26 -3.98 2.43
CA ILE A 64 -8.07 -3.38 3.76
C ILE A 64 -6.95 -2.33 3.74
N SER A 65 -5.84 -2.62 3.07
CA SER A 65 -4.70 -1.71 2.95
C SER A 65 -4.21 -1.62 1.50
N PRO A 66 -4.86 -0.78 0.67
CA PRO A 66 -4.50 -0.63 -0.76
C PRO A 66 -3.11 -0.05 -0.99
N THR A 67 -2.50 0.51 0.07
CA THR A 67 -1.16 1.10 0.02
C THR A 67 -0.07 0.12 0.42
N SER A 68 -0.41 -0.94 1.16
CA SER A 68 0.53 -1.98 1.55
C SER A 68 1.08 -2.70 0.32
N LYS A 69 2.39 -3.00 0.33
CA LYS A 69 2.99 -3.95 -0.59
C LYS A 69 2.93 -5.34 0.04
N LEU A 70 2.41 -6.30 -0.71
CA LEU A 70 2.21 -7.67 -0.23
C LEU A 70 3.28 -8.58 -0.84
N LEU A 71 4.10 -9.22 0.00
CA LEU A 71 5.06 -10.25 -0.38
C LEU A 71 4.48 -11.62 -0.03
N LEU A 72 4.24 -12.48 -1.03
CA LEU A 72 3.81 -13.85 -0.78
C LEU A 72 5.04 -14.78 -0.73
N ILE A 73 5.19 -15.50 0.38
CA ILE A 73 6.22 -16.53 0.54
C ILE A 73 5.59 -17.89 0.24
N VAL A 74 6.20 -18.67 -0.65
CA VAL A 74 5.70 -19.98 -1.09
C VAL A 74 6.73 -21.09 -0.92
N ASP A 75 6.28 -22.34 -0.96
CA ASP A 75 7.17 -23.49 -1.13
C ASP A 75 7.62 -23.62 -2.61
N ASN A 76 8.73 -24.30 -2.88
CA ASN A 76 9.37 -24.47 -4.20
C ASN A 76 8.45 -25.06 -5.27
N HIS A 77 7.38 -25.74 -4.87
CA HIS A 77 6.44 -26.40 -5.79
C HIS A 77 5.24 -25.53 -6.18
N TRP A 78 5.24 -24.26 -5.79
CA TRP A 78 4.14 -23.36 -6.11
C TRP A 78 4.25 -22.82 -7.54
N SER A 79 3.31 -23.22 -8.40
CA SER A 79 3.20 -22.69 -9.76
C SER A 79 2.16 -21.55 -9.79
N PRO A 80 2.56 -20.30 -10.04
CA PRO A 80 1.60 -19.23 -10.30
C PRO A 80 0.97 -19.45 -11.67
N THR A 81 -0.28 -19.91 -11.72
CA THR A 81 -1.04 -19.81 -12.97
C THR A 81 -1.36 -18.34 -13.32
N SER A 82 -1.13 -17.39 -12.39
CA SER A 82 -0.89 -15.97 -12.70
C SER A 82 -0.52 -15.18 -11.43
N VAL A 83 0.73 -14.74 -11.29
CA VAL A 83 1.16 -13.84 -10.20
C VAL A 83 0.26 -12.59 -10.16
N GLY A 84 -0.12 -12.06 -11.33
CA GLY A 84 -1.01 -10.91 -11.46
C GLY A 84 -2.44 -11.11 -10.92
N ALA A 85 -2.93 -12.35 -10.77
CA ALA A 85 -4.25 -12.60 -10.20
C ALA A 85 -4.26 -12.59 -8.67
N THR A 86 -3.09 -12.68 -8.03
CA THR A 86 -3.01 -12.78 -6.56
C THR A 86 -3.07 -11.43 -5.84
N GLY A 87 -2.83 -10.33 -6.55
CA GLY A 87 -2.71 -9.00 -5.94
C GLY A 87 -1.44 -8.82 -5.08
N SER A 88 -0.52 -9.79 -5.10
CA SER A 88 0.81 -9.63 -4.50
C SER A 88 1.69 -8.73 -5.36
N PHE A 89 2.61 -8.02 -4.72
CA PHE A 89 3.68 -7.32 -5.40
C PHE A 89 4.70 -8.31 -5.95
N ALA A 90 5.02 -9.35 -5.16
CA ALA A 90 5.94 -10.40 -5.54
C ALA A 90 5.61 -11.72 -4.85
N VAL A 91 6.09 -12.80 -5.46
CA VAL A 91 6.04 -14.15 -4.89
C VAL A 91 7.46 -14.72 -4.88
N VAL A 92 7.91 -15.21 -3.72
CA VAL A 92 9.27 -15.71 -3.52
C VAL A 92 9.26 -17.03 -2.77
N SER A 93 10.24 -17.89 -3.06
CA SER A 93 10.39 -19.17 -2.35
C SER A 93 10.94 -18.94 -0.94
N ARG A 94 10.39 -19.65 0.04
CA ARG A 94 10.90 -19.68 1.42
C ARG A 94 12.34 -20.23 1.53
N TYR A 95 12.79 -20.98 0.54
CA TYR A 95 14.11 -21.61 0.52
C TYR A 95 15.19 -20.72 -0.11
N ASP A 96 14.81 -19.55 -0.63
CA ASP A 96 15.73 -18.58 -1.21
C ASP A 96 15.70 -17.26 -0.39
N PRO A 97 16.41 -17.21 0.76
CA PRO A 97 16.46 -16.00 1.57
C PRO A 97 17.11 -14.81 0.83
N GLY A 98 17.95 -15.07 -0.18
CA GLY A 98 18.52 -14.03 -1.03
C GLY A 98 17.45 -13.36 -1.89
N ALA A 99 16.57 -14.15 -2.51
CA ALA A 99 15.42 -13.61 -3.25
C ALA A 99 14.45 -12.82 -2.37
N ILE A 100 14.23 -13.26 -1.12
CA ILE A 100 13.39 -12.52 -0.15
C ILE A 100 14.01 -11.14 0.12
N LEU A 101 15.31 -11.07 0.44
CA LEU A 101 15.99 -9.80 0.72
C LEU A 101 16.01 -8.87 -0.49
N ASN A 102 16.34 -9.39 -1.67
CA ASN A 102 16.31 -8.60 -2.91
C ASN A 102 14.92 -8.02 -3.17
N CYS A 103 13.87 -8.83 -2.96
CA CYS A 103 12.50 -8.37 -3.15
C CYS A 103 12.10 -7.28 -2.14
N LEU A 104 12.57 -7.36 -0.88
CA LEU A 104 12.32 -6.31 0.11
C LEU A 104 12.99 -4.99 -0.28
N HIS A 105 14.21 -5.02 -0.82
CA HIS A 105 14.87 -3.83 -1.36
C HIS A 105 14.16 -3.25 -2.59
N ASP A 106 13.65 -4.11 -3.48
CA ASP A 106 12.86 -3.67 -4.63
C ASP A 106 11.53 -3.01 -4.19
N MET A 107 10.94 -3.50 -3.10
CA MET A 107 9.74 -2.90 -2.49
C MET A 107 10.00 -1.49 -1.96
N ASP A 108 11.14 -1.25 -1.29
CA ASP A 108 11.51 0.08 -0.82
C ASP A 108 11.57 1.08 -1.97
N SER A 109 12.26 0.69 -3.05
CA SER A 109 12.37 1.51 -4.26
C SER A 109 10.97 1.83 -4.83
N ALA A 110 10.06 0.87 -4.83
CA ALA A 110 8.68 1.07 -5.30
C ALA A 110 7.85 1.97 -4.37
N ILE A 111 8.04 1.88 -3.04
CA ILE A 111 7.38 2.72 -2.04
C ILE A 111 7.88 4.16 -2.16
N GLU A 112 9.18 4.37 -2.34
CA GLU A 112 9.79 5.69 -2.53
C GLU A 112 9.28 6.38 -3.78
N VAL A 113 9.27 5.68 -4.92
CA VAL A 113 8.75 6.22 -6.19
C VAL A 113 7.28 6.58 -6.06
N HIS A 114 6.46 5.75 -5.42
CA HIS A 114 5.04 6.03 -5.25
C HIS A 114 4.80 7.20 -4.28
N SER A 115 5.62 7.34 -3.24
CA SER A 115 5.57 8.45 -2.29
C SER A 115 6.01 9.76 -2.95
N ALA A 116 7.04 9.73 -3.78
CA ALA A 116 7.48 10.87 -4.58
C ALA A 116 6.41 11.31 -5.59
N ALA A 117 5.77 10.36 -6.28
CA ALA A 117 4.65 10.63 -7.19
C ALA A 117 3.42 11.21 -6.46
N ARG A 118 3.12 10.73 -5.24
CA ARG A 118 2.08 11.33 -4.38
C ARG A 118 2.44 12.76 -3.97
N ASN A 119 3.70 13.04 -3.65
CA ASN A 119 4.15 14.38 -3.30
C ASN A 119 4.12 15.34 -4.50
N ASP A 120 4.46 14.87 -5.71
CA ASP A 120 4.37 15.68 -6.94
C ASP A 120 2.91 15.89 -7.38
N THR A 121 2.05 14.88 -7.23
CA THR A 121 0.60 15.04 -7.44
C THR A 121 -0.05 15.93 -6.39
N ASN A 122 0.46 15.98 -5.15
CA ASN A 122 0.00 16.93 -4.13
C ASN A 122 0.48 18.35 -4.41
N ARG A 123 1.66 18.54 -5.01
CA ARG A 123 2.12 19.85 -5.52
C ARG A 123 1.35 20.32 -6.77
N ARG A 124 0.98 19.40 -7.67
CA ARG A 124 0.16 19.71 -8.86
C ARG A 124 -1.33 19.82 -8.55
N ARG A 125 -1.80 19.22 -7.46
CA ARG A 125 -3.01 19.63 -6.75
C ARG A 125 -2.68 20.76 -5.78
N GLY A 126 -2.05 21.81 -6.30
CA GLY A 126 -2.27 23.14 -5.75
C GLY A 126 -3.78 23.27 -5.64
N GLY A 127 -4.27 23.29 -4.39
CA GLY A 127 -5.68 23.31 -4.09
C GLY A 127 -6.32 24.33 -5.01
N ASP A 128 -7.24 23.86 -5.86
CA ASP A 128 -8.13 24.74 -6.58
C ASP A 128 -8.85 25.51 -5.48
N ARG A 129 -8.27 26.67 -5.17
CA ARG A 129 -8.86 27.73 -4.41
C ARG A 129 -10.07 28.10 -5.26
N ARG A 130 -11.16 27.39 -5.03
CA ARG A 130 -12.50 27.97 -5.07
C ARG A 130 -12.51 28.99 -3.94
N VAL A 131 -11.77 30.08 -4.17
CA VAL A 131 -12.12 31.41 -3.75
C VAL A 131 -13.60 31.48 -4.04
N ARG A 132 -14.39 31.44 -2.96
CA ARG A 132 -15.77 31.90 -2.96
C ARG A 132 -15.76 33.13 -3.86
N GLN A 133 -16.33 33.02 -5.06
CA GLN A 133 -16.54 34.19 -5.89
C GLN A 133 -17.42 35.09 -5.05
N ASP A 134 -16.81 36.11 -4.49
CA ASP A 134 -17.52 37.10 -3.73
C ASP A 134 -18.27 37.96 -4.74
N TRP A 135 -19.50 37.54 -5.03
CA TRP A 135 -20.40 38.23 -5.94
C TRP A 135 -20.76 39.64 -5.44
N THR A 136 -20.35 40.04 -4.22
CA THR A 136 -20.47 41.42 -3.76
C THR A 136 -19.57 42.40 -4.51
N LYS A 137 -18.56 41.92 -5.27
CA LYS A 137 -17.73 42.77 -6.14
C LYS A 137 -18.31 43.03 -7.53
N VAL A 138 -19.42 42.40 -7.91
CA VAL A 138 -20.21 42.83 -9.07
C VAL A 138 -21.03 44.03 -8.64
N GLY A 139 -20.34 45.17 -8.50
CA GLY A 139 -20.97 46.45 -8.30
C GLY A 139 -21.95 46.68 -9.46
N TRP A 140 -23.23 46.86 -9.12
CA TRP A 140 -24.22 47.45 -10.00
C TRP A 140 -23.80 48.89 -10.30
N GLU A 141 -22.86 49.08 -11.22
CA GLU A 141 -22.53 50.39 -11.76
C GLU A 141 -23.65 50.79 -12.72
N ARG A 142 -24.74 51.31 -12.15
CA ARG A 142 -25.75 52.10 -12.85
C ARG A 142 -25.07 53.33 -13.43
N ARG A 143 -24.58 53.26 -14.67
CA ARG A 143 -24.26 54.47 -15.43
C ARG A 143 -25.57 55.10 -15.89
N LYS A 144 -26.03 56.08 -15.10
CA LYS A 144 -26.97 57.10 -15.56
C LYS A 144 -26.27 57.93 -16.64
N GLY A 145 -26.67 57.76 -17.90
CA GLY A 145 -26.38 58.73 -18.95
C GLY A 145 -27.28 59.97 -18.80
N PRO A 146 -26.79 61.18 -19.11
CA PRO A 146 -27.57 62.40 -18.98
C PRO A 146 -28.68 62.48 -20.02
N ARG A 147 -29.90 62.83 -19.58
CA ARG A 147 -30.97 63.32 -20.45
C ARG A 147 -30.47 64.56 -21.19
N ARG A 148 -30.53 64.53 -22.53
CA ARG A 148 -30.49 65.74 -23.36
C ARG A 148 -31.92 66.11 -23.74
N ASN A 149 -32.26 67.37 -23.52
CA ASN A 149 -33.41 68.07 -24.08
C ASN A 149 -33.31 68.15 -25.60
#